data_AF-A0A2T9Y2J8-F1
#
_entry.id   AF-A0A2T9Y2J8-F1
#
_cell.length_a   1.000
_cell.length_b   1.000
_cell.length_c   1.000
_cell.angle_alpha   90.00
_cell.angle_beta   90.00
_cell.angle_gamma   90.00
#
_symmetry.space_group_name_H-M   'P 1'
#
loop_
_entity.id
_entity.type
_entity.pdbx_description
1 polymer ?
#
loop_
_entity_poly.entity_id
_entity_poly.type
_entity_poly.pdbx_seq_one_letter_code
_entity_poly.pdbx_strand_id
1 'polypeptide(L)'
;MFKNIILISSIAICVLAASQQHTAIQKRAACVKKYGSGWFKSPYNSCNSCRCGTIDQLACTLMACPKISNEEKKHQECVEKYGSGWFESPYDGCNSCRCGTIDLLA
;
A
#
# COMPACT_ATOMS: atom_id res chain seq x y z
N MET A 1 -9.00 -14.24 52.58
CA MET A 1 -8.38 -13.07 51.91
C MET A 1 -7.84 -13.40 50.52
N PHE A 2 -7.17 -14.55 50.31
CA PHE A 2 -6.67 -15.00 48.99
C PHE A 2 -7.72 -15.11 47.87
N LYS A 3 -8.96 -15.52 48.19
CA LYS A 3 -10.06 -15.69 47.22
C LYS A 3 -10.45 -14.38 46.52
N ASN A 4 -10.34 -13.24 47.22
CA ASN A 4 -10.63 -11.92 46.65
C ASN A 4 -9.49 -11.41 45.76
N ILE A 5 -8.23 -11.77 46.07
CA ILE A 5 -7.05 -11.40 45.27
C ILE A 5 -7.07 -12.09 43.90
N ILE A 6 -7.44 -13.38 43.86
CA ILE A 6 -7.56 -14.17 42.62
C ILE A 6 -8.68 -13.62 41.72
N LEU A 7 -9.80 -13.19 42.33
CA LEU A 7 -10.93 -12.64 41.59
C LEU A 7 -10.58 -11.31 40.91
N ILE A 8 -9.86 -10.43 41.62
CA ILE A 8 -9.44 -9.12 41.10
C ILE A 8 -8.44 -9.27 39.94
N SER A 9 -7.48 -10.21 40.04
CA SER A 9 -6.51 -10.41 38.95
C SER A 9 -7.19 -10.97 37.70
N SER A 10 -8.17 -11.86 37.85
CA SER A 10 -8.92 -12.44 36.75
C SER A 10 -9.70 -11.38 35.97
N ILE A 11 -10.35 -10.45 36.68
CA ILE A 11 -11.10 -9.34 36.07
C ILE A 11 -10.15 -8.39 35.32
N ALA A 12 -8.99 -8.05 35.90
CA ALA A 12 -8.01 -7.17 35.27
C ALA A 12 -7.49 -7.74 33.93
N ILE A 13 -7.21 -9.04 33.88
CA ILE A 13 -6.76 -9.72 32.66
C ILE A 13 -7.84 -9.68 31.57
N CYS A 14 -9.11 -9.94 31.92
CA CYS A 14 -10.22 -9.88 30.97
C CYS A 14 -10.42 -8.47 30.37
N VAL A 15 -10.30 -7.42 31.19
CA VAL A 15 -10.42 -6.02 30.73
C VAL A 15 -9.29 -5.66 29.76
N LEU A 16 -8.05 -6.05 30.09
CA LEU A 16 -6.90 -5.85 29.20
C LEU A 16 -7.11 -6.54 27.84
N ALA A 17 -7.52 -7.80 27.83
CA ALA A 17 -7.77 -8.54 26.59
C ALA A 17 -8.90 -7.91 25.74
N ALA A 18 -9.99 -7.45 26.36
CA ALA A 18 -11.08 -6.79 25.66
C ALA A 18 -10.65 -5.45 25.04
N SER A 19 -9.82 -4.67 25.73
CA SER A 19 -9.29 -3.40 25.20
C SER A 19 -8.38 -3.60 23.98
N GLN A 20 -7.57 -4.67 23.96
CA GLN A 20 -6.75 -5.06 22.81
C GLN A 20 -7.62 -5.47 21.60
N GLN A 21 -8.71 -6.21 21.82
CA GLN A 21 -9.66 -6.54 20.76
C GLN A 21 -10.35 -5.29 20.20
N HIS A 22 -10.78 -4.37 21.06
CA HIS A 22 -11.45 -3.14 20.62
C HIS A 22 -10.54 -2.26 19.75
N THR A 23 -9.26 -2.13 20.13
CA THR A 23 -8.27 -1.37 19.34
C THR A 23 -7.97 -2.02 17.99
N ALA A 24 -7.87 -3.35 17.93
CA ALA A 24 -7.69 -4.10 16.69
C ALA A 24 -8.88 -3.91 15.72
N ILE A 25 -10.12 -3.94 16.24
CA ILE A 25 -11.35 -3.72 15.44
C ILE A 25 -11.37 -2.31 14.84
N GLN A 26 -11.07 -1.28 15.64
CA GLN A 26 -11.04 0.11 15.17
C GLN A 26 -9.99 0.33 14.08
N LYS A 27 -8.79 -0.23 14.25
CA LYS A 27 -7.71 -0.11 13.25
C LYS A 27 -8.05 -0.84 11.95
N ARG A 28 -8.69 -2.02 12.03
CA ARG A 28 -9.20 -2.70 10.85
C ARG A 28 -10.28 -1.89 10.14
N ALA A 29 -11.20 -1.28 10.89
CA ALA A 29 -12.24 -0.42 10.32
C ALA A 29 -11.64 0.80 9.59
N ALA A 30 -10.62 1.43 10.17
CA ALA A 30 -9.89 2.52 9.53
C ALA A 30 -9.18 2.07 8.23
N CYS A 31 -8.56 0.88 8.24
CA CYS A 31 -7.97 0.29 7.03
C CYS A 31 -9.02 0.06 5.95
N VAL A 32 -10.15 -0.58 6.29
CA VAL A 32 -11.23 -0.88 5.34
C VAL A 32 -11.83 0.39 4.77
N LYS A 33 -11.96 1.44 5.59
CA LYS A 33 -12.40 2.76 5.13
C LYS A 33 -11.44 3.35 4.09
N LYS A 34 -10.14 3.11 4.22
CA LYS A 34 -9.11 3.65 3.34
C LYS A 34 -8.94 2.87 2.05
N TYR A 35 -8.93 1.53 2.11
CA TYR A 35 -8.55 0.67 0.99
C TYR A 35 -9.64 -0.30 0.52
N GLY A 36 -10.77 -0.38 1.23
CA GLY A 36 -11.83 -1.35 0.99
C GLY A 36 -11.68 -2.64 1.79
N SER A 37 -12.73 -3.46 1.77
CA SER A 37 -12.79 -4.73 2.51
C SER A 37 -12.14 -5.91 1.77
N GLY A 38 -11.88 -5.76 0.47
CA GLY A 38 -11.29 -6.77 -0.40
C GLY A 38 -9.76 -6.70 -0.49
N TRP A 39 -9.23 -7.37 -1.52
CA TRP A 39 -7.84 -7.21 -1.93
C TRP A 39 -7.65 -5.94 -2.75
N PHE A 40 -6.53 -5.26 -2.56
CA PHE A 40 -6.16 -4.03 -3.26
C PHE A 40 -4.66 -4.02 -3.56
N LYS A 41 -4.21 -3.18 -4.50
CA LYS A 41 -2.79 -3.07 -4.82
C LYS A 41 -1.99 -2.58 -3.61
N SER A 42 -0.82 -3.19 -3.39
CA SER A 42 0.08 -2.79 -2.33
C SER A 42 0.47 -1.31 -2.46
N PRO A 43 0.40 -0.52 -1.38
CA PRO A 43 0.90 0.85 -1.40
C PRO A 43 2.44 0.90 -1.41
N TYR A 44 3.11 -0.23 -1.21
CA TYR A 44 4.56 -0.31 -1.07
C TYR A 44 5.27 -0.77 -2.36
N ASN A 45 4.56 -1.43 -3.27
CA ASN A 45 5.11 -1.90 -4.54
C ASN A 45 4.00 -2.22 -5.56
N SER A 46 4.37 -2.30 -6.83
CA SER A 46 3.41 -2.46 -7.94
C SER A 46 2.89 -3.88 -8.13
N CYS A 47 3.60 -4.89 -7.62
CA CYS A 47 3.30 -6.28 -7.92
C CYS A 47 2.46 -6.98 -6.84
N ASN A 48 2.60 -6.62 -5.56
CA ASN A 48 1.88 -7.30 -4.49
C ASN A 48 0.47 -6.75 -4.32
N SER A 49 -0.42 -7.60 -3.82
CA SER A 49 -1.76 -7.22 -3.37
C SER A 49 -1.85 -7.37 -1.86
N CYS A 50 -2.63 -6.51 -1.23
CA CYS A 50 -2.83 -6.46 0.21
C CYS A 50 -4.32 -6.53 0.56
N ARG A 51 -4.62 -6.92 1.80
CA ARG A 51 -5.93 -6.78 2.43
C ARG A 51 -5.77 -6.29 3.87
N CYS A 52 -6.83 -5.74 4.44
CA CYS A 52 -6.84 -5.31 5.84
C CYS A 52 -6.76 -6.51 6.79
N GLY A 53 -5.66 -6.60 7.56
CA GLY A 53 -5.45 -7.64 8.57
C GLY A 53 -6.18 -7.35 9.89
N THR A 54 -6.00 -8.25 10.85
CA THR A 54 -6.57 -8.17 12.21
C THR A 54 -5.65 -7.47 13.21
N ILE A 55 -4.35 -7.38 12.93
CA ILE A 55 -3.34 -6.79 13.83
C ILE A 55 -2.56 -5.76 13.04
N ASP A 56 -2.92 -4.48 13.18
CA ASP A 56 -2.16 -3.25 12.82
C ASP A 56 -1.46 -3.18 11.45
N GLN A 57 -1.70 -4.14 10.57
CA GLN A 57 -0.87 -4.38 9.40
C GLN A 57 -1.72 -4.81 8.22
N LEU A 58 -1.25 -4.39 7.04
CA LEU A 58 -1.71 -4.93 5.77
C LEU A 58 -1.18 -6.35 5.63
N ALA A 59 -2.07 -7.30 5.36
CA ALA A 59 -1.68 -8.64 4.98
C ALA A 59 -1.49 -8.66 3.47
N CYS A 60 -0.23 -8.67 3.03
CA CYS A 60 0.14 -8.60 1.62
C CYS A 60 0.69 -9.94 1.10
N THR A 61 0.56 -10.17 -0.20
CA THR A 61 1.33 -11.20 -0.88
C THR A 61 2.83 -10.90 -0.76
N LEU A 62 3.67 -11.93 -0.86
CA LEU A 62 5.14 -11.84 -0.77
C LEU A 62 5.78 -12.27 -2.09
N MET A 63 5.27 -11.75 -3.21
CA MET A 63 5.88 -11.98 -4.50
C MET A 63 7.18 -11.20 -4.62
N ALA A 64 8.20 -11.85 -5.19
CA ALA A 64 9.41 -11.18 -5.62
C ALA A 64 9.06 -10.23 -6.77
N CYS A 65 8.91 -8.94 -6.46
CA CYS A 65 8.61 -7.97 -7.49
C CYS A 65 9.81 -7.82 -8.44
N PRO A 66 9.56 -7.73 -9.76
CA PRO A 66 10.61 -7.36 -10.69
C PRO A 66 11.26 -6.06 -10.23
N LYS A 67 12.59 -6.00 -10.30
CA LYS A 67 13.28 -4.71 -10.21
C LYS A 67 12.92 -3.95 -11.48
N ILE A 68 11.99 -3.00 -11.35
CA ILE A 68 11.72 -2.04 -12.43
C ILE A 68 13.04 -1.30 -12.66
N SER A 69 13.53 -1.29 -13.89
CA SER A 69 14.74 -0.55 -14.21
C SER A 69 14.50 0.94 -13.97
N ASN A 70 15.56 1.70 -13.70
CA ASN A 70 15.45 3.16 -13.62
C ASN A 70 14.87 3.77 -14.91
N GLU A 71 15.06 3.08 -16.03
CA GLU A 71 14.57 3.49 -17.35
C GLU A 71 13.06 3.32 -17.44
N GLU A 72 12.53 2.19 -16.99
CA GLU A 72 11.10 1.94 -17.00
C GLU A 72 10.36 2.82 -15.98
N LYS A 73 11.02 3.15 -14.86
CA LYS A 73 10.52 4.18 -13.94
C LYS A 73 10.44 5.56 -14.61
N LYS A 74 11.51 6.00 -15.28
CA LYS A 74 11.52 7.27 -16.04
C LYS A 74 10.49 7.29 -17.15
N HIS A 75 10.28 6.17 -17.82
CA HIS A 75 9.25 6.03 -18.83
C HIS A 75 7.85 6.22 -18.23
N GLN A 76 7.55 5.57 -17.09
CA GLN A 76 6.29 5.76 -16.38
C GLN A 76 6.09 7.21 -15.93
N GLU A 77 7.11 7.84 -15.34
CA GLU A 77 7.07 9.26 -14.93
C GLU A 77 6.80 10.18 -16.14
N CYS A 78 7.38 9.88 -17.31
CA CYS A 78 7.08 10.60 -18.55
C CYS A 78 5.62 10.41 -18.98
N VAL A 79 5.12 9.17 -19.00
CA VAL A 79 3.75 8.84 -19.43
C VAL A 79 2.70 9.45 -18.49
N GLU A 80 2.95 9.46 -17.17
CA GLU A 80 2.07 10.12 -16.21
C GLU A 80 1.99 11.64 -16.44
N LYS A 81 3.10 12.25 -16.86
CA LYS A 81 3.19 13.70 -17.05
C LYS A 81 2.66 14.17 -18.41
N TYR A 82 2.94 13.45 -19.48
CA TYR A 82 2.70 13.89 -20.86
C TYR A 82 1.74 12.99 -21.64
N GLY A 83 1.36 11.83 -21.08
CA GLY A 83 0.56 10.82 -21.76
C GLY A 83 1.40 9.84 -22.58
N SER A 84 0.75 8.79 -23.09
CA SER A 84 1.38 7.72 -23.88
C SER A 84 1.48 8.01 -25.39
N GLY A 85 0.86 9.11 -25.84
CA GLY A 85 0.84 9.58 -27.23
C GLY A 85 1.96 10.56 -27.56
N TRP A 86 1.88 11.17 -28.74
CA TRP A 86 2.73 12.29 -29.12
C TRP A 86 2.27 13.57 -28.41
N PHE A 87 3.23 14.39 -27.96
CA PHE A 87 3.00 15.66 -27.30
C PHE A 87 3.98 16.71 -27.81
N GLU A 88 3.65 18.00 -27.74
CA GLU A 88 4.56 19.07 -28.12
C GLU A 88 5.81 19.08 -27.22
N SER A 89 6.98 19.30 -27.81
CA SER A 89 8.24 19.37 -27.09
C SER A 89 8.16 20.42 -25.97
N PRO A 90 8.52 20.09 -24.72
CA PRO A 90 8.56 21.08 -23.66
C PRO A 90 9.79 22.02 -23.78
N TYR A 91 10.68 21.77 -24.74
CA TYR A 91 11.94 22.50 -24.93
C TYR A 91 11.95 23.39 -26.17
N ASP A 92 11.00 23.19 -27.09
CA ASP A 92 10.89 23.96 -28.33
C ASP A 92 9.43 23.97 -28.83
N GLY A 93 9.12 24.86 -29.76
CA GLY A 93 7.75 25.02 -30.29
C GLY A 93 7.49 24.36 -31.63
N CYS A 94 8.37 23.49 -32.13
CA CYS A 94 8.25 22.93 -33.49
C CYS A 94 8.38 21.40 -33.56
N ASN A 95 8.85 20.75 -32.49
CA ASN A 95 8.99 19.31 -32.41
C ASN A 95 7.86 18.69 -31.59
N SER A 96 7.54 17.45 -31.91
CA SER A 96 6.71 16.59 -31.07
C SER A 96 7.57 15.47 -30.49
N CYS A 97 7.31 15.14 -29.23
CA CYS A 97 7.99 14.09 -28.49
C CYS A 97 7.02 12.97 -28.15
N ARG A 98 7.57 11.80 -27.83
CA ARG A 98 6.86 10.69 -27.20
C ARG A 98 7.76 10.10 -26.13
N CYS A 99 7.17 9.58 -25.07
CA CYS A 99 7.91 8.83 -24.05
C CYS A 99 8.52 7.57 -24.69
N GLY A 100 9.83 7.55 -24.88
CA GLY A 100 10.56 6.39 -25.40
C GLY A 100 10.97 5.43 -24.28
N THR A 101 11.27 4.19 -24.65
CA THR A 101 12.21 3.34 -23.92
C THR A 101 13.58 3.48 -24.58
N ILE A 102 14.68 3.13 -23.91
CA ILE A 102 16.04 3.33 -24.47
C ILE A 102 16.23 2.57 -25.81
N ASP A 103 15.48 1.49 -26.04
CA ASP A 103 15.47 0.75 -27.31
C ASP A 103 14.83 1.49 -28.51
N LEU A 104 14.14 2.62 -28.28
CA LEU A 104 13.44 3.42 -29.29
C LEU A 104 14.21 4.67 -29.76
N LEU A 105 15.43 4.88 -29.25
CA LEU A 105 16.31 6.01 -29.64
C LEU A 105 17.42 5.62 -30.62
N ALA A 106 17.34 4.43 -31.24
CA ALA A 106 18.24 3.98 -32.30
C ALA A 106 17.67 4.27 -33.70
#